data_AF-A0A1A8C073-F1
#
_entry.id   AF-A0A1A8C073-F1
#
_cell.length_a   1.000
_cell.length_b   1.000
_cell.length_c   1.000
_cell.angle_alpha   90.00
_cell.angle_beta   90.00
_cell.angle_gamma   90.00
#
_symmetry.space_group_name_H-M   'P 1'
#
loop_
_entity.id
_entity.type
_entity.pdbx_description
1 polymer ?
#
loop_
_entity_poly.entity_id
_entity_poly.type
_entity_poly.pdbx_seq_one_letter_code
_entity_poly.pdbx_strand_id
1 'polypeptide(L)'
;LDTSHIPQSSDLHSRFTIRLFSLLIFRVGPADSGLYICGSTNGDFFFGYDLDVQEAQTVTLTQRSSEERVKRRRHKSKAYLYQVFTSFQPWSVCDRCGVPGEQVRVGLCYVRSRFLHVRYRQPNQTAASCGSGALPRAFQTQMSSRTGARLEIKSCQVTCPTDAPPPSQLTALK
;
A
#
# COMPACT_ATOMS: atom_id res chain seq x y z
N LEU A 1 -17.82 5.08 -17.43
CA LEU A 1 -17.07 6.31 -17.79
C LEU A 1 -15.85 5.86 -18.58
N ASP A 2 -15.71 6.30 -19.82
CA ASP A 2 -14.50 6.08 -20.62
C ASP A 2 -13.43 7.09 -20.20
N THR A 3 -12.27 6.62 -19.74
CA THR A 3 -11.18 7.42 -19.16
C THR A 3 -9.95 7.48 -20.07
N SER A 4 -10.06 6.94 -21.29
CA SER A 4 -8.99 6.93 -22.29
C SER A 4 -8.56 8.34 -22.72
N HIS A 5 -9.48 9.32 -22.70
CA HIS A 5 -9.24 10.72 -23.05
C HIS A 5 -8.59 11.58 -21.96
N ILE A 6 -8.49 11.08 -20.72
CA ILE A 6 -7.89 11.85 -19.62
C ILE A 6 -6.38 11.90 -19.82
N PRO A 7 -5.74 13.08 -19.91
CA PRO A 7 -4.30 13.17 -20.09
C PRO A 7 -3.56 12.42 -19.00
N GLN A 8 -2.41 11.82 -19.32
CA GLN A 8 -1.44 11.35 -18.31
C GLN A 8 -0.69 12.55 -17.72
N SER A 9 -1.44 13.55 -17.26
CA SER A 9 -0.91 14.71 -16.55
C SER A 9 -0.48 14.28 -15.16
N SER A 10 0.65 14.77 -14.66
CA SER A 10 1.06 14.53 -13.27
C SER A 10 0.18 15.28 -12.25
N ASP A 11 -0.59 16.28 -12.69
CA ASP A 11 -1.39 17.12 -11.82
C ASP A 11 -2.76 16.49 -11.51
N LEU A 12 -2.99 16.24 -10.23
CA LEU A 12 -4.24 15.72 -9.68
C LEU A 12 -5.45 16.57 -10.10
N HIS A 13 -5.30 17.91 -10.15
CA HIS A 13 -6.42 18.83 -10.47
C HIS A 13 -7.02 18.59 -11.86
N SER A 14 -6.23 18.06 -12.78
CA SER A 14 -6.67 17.77 -14.16
C SER A 14 -7.31 16.39 -14.33
N ARG A 15 -7.31 15.55 -13.28
CA ARG A 15 -7.69 14.13 -13.36
C ARG A 15 -8.66 13.68 -12.26
N PHE A 16 -9.39 14.59 -11.64
CA PHE A 16 -10.41 14.23 -10.65
C PHE A 16 -11.81 14.73 -11.01
N THR A 17 -12.82 14.07 -10.45
CA THR A 17 -14.20 14.58 -10.43
C THR A 17 -14.81 14.31 -9.06
N ILE A 18 -15.72 15.18 -8.63
CA ILE A 18 -16.53 14.98 -7.42
C ILE A 18 -17.96 14.73 -7.87
N ARG A 19 -18.54 13.59 -7.47
CA ARG A 19 -19.94 13.25 -7.72
C ARG A 19 -20.58 12.72 -6.46
N LEU A 20 -21.73 13.28 -6.06
CA LEU A 20 -22.47 12.86 -4.86
C LEU A 20 -21.54 12.72 -3.64
N PHE A 21 -20.72 13.75 -3.39
CA PHE A 21 -19.72 13.78 -2.29
C PHE A 21 -18.61 12.72 -2.38
N SER A 22 -18.52 11.96 -3.48
CA SER A 22 -17.44 11.01 -3.74
C SER A 22 -16.35 11.65 -4.60
N LEU A 23 -15.10 11.52 -4.18
CA LEU A 23 -13.93 11.90 -4.97
C LEU A 23 -13.49 10.74 -5.86
N LEU A 24 -13.46 10.96 -7.17
CA LEU A 24 -12.96 10.00 -8.15
C LEU A 24 -11.69 10.57 -8.77
N ILE A 25 -10.58 9.83 -8.65
CA ILE A 25 -9.27 10.19 -9.21
C ILE A 25 -8.95 9.20 -10.33
N PHE A 26 -8.66 9.70 -11.52
CA PHE A 26 -8.37 8.89 -12.69
C PHE A 26 -6.87 8.76 -12.93
N ARG A 27 -6.39 7.55 -13.28
CA ARG A 27 -4.95 7.25 -13.49
C ARG A 27 -4.10 7.57 -12.26
N VAL A 28 -4.51 7.07 -11.10
CA VAL A 28 -3.82 7.32 -9.84
C VAL A 28 -2.37 6.83 -9.89
N GLY A 29 -1.43 7.63 -9.40
CA GLY A 29 -0.01 7.27 -9.29
C GLY A 29 0.52 7.47 -7.87
N PRO A 30 1.76 7.03 -7.57
CA PRO A 30 2.33 7.14 -6.23
C PRO A 30 2.35 8.56 -5.66
N ALA A 31 2.53 9.57 -6.51
CA ALA A 31 2.52 10.99 -6.14
C ALA A 31 1.14 11.48 -5.64
N ASP A 32 0.06 10.78 -6.00
CA ASP A 32 -1.30 11.07 -5.53
C ASP A 32 -1.53 10.55 -4.08
N SER A 33 -0.55 9.88 -3.47
CA SER A 33 -0.65 9.44 -2.07
C SER A 33 -0.66 10.61 -1.09
N GLY A 34 -1.53 10.54 -0.08
CA GLY A 34 -1.60 11.53 0.99
C GLY A 34 -2.95 11.57 1.69
N LEU A 35 -3.13 12.55 2.58
CA LEU A 35 -4.37 12.79 3.30
C LEU A 35 -5.34 13.62 2.45
N TYR A 36 -6.50 13.05 2.15
CA TYR A 36 -7.62 13.68 1.47
C TYR A 36 -8.69 14.06 2.49
N ILE A 37 -9.06 15.33 2.51
CA ILE A 37 -10.00 15.87 3.51
C ILE A 37 -11.24 16.38 2.79
N CYS A 38 -12.40 15.87 3.19
CA CYS A 38 -13.70 16.38 2.79
C CYS A 38 -14.13 17.45 3.79
N GLY A 39 -14.46 18.64 3.31
CA GLY A 39 -14.84 19.78 4.14
C GLY A 39 -15.71 20.79 3.41
N SER A 40 -16.15 21.81 4.14
CA SER A 40 -16.90 22.95 3.61
C SER A 40 -15.97 24.11 3.25
N THR A 41 -16.47 25.08 2.49
CA THR A 41 -15.75 26.34 2.22
C THR A 41 -15.52 27.17 3.48
N ASN A 42 -16.30 26.93 4.54
CA ASN A 42 -16.21 27.63 5.81
C ASN A 42 -15.21 26.98 6.78
N GLY A 43 -14.54 25.91 6.35
CA GLY A 43 -13.54 25.20 7.16
C GLY A 43 -14.11 24.10 8.05
N ASP A 44 -15.36 23.67 7.83
CA ASP A 44 -15.90 22.48 8.49
C ASP A 44 -15.23 21.23 7.92
N PHE A 45 -14.91 20.27 8.78
CA PHE A 45 -14.27 19.01 8.40
C PHE A 45 -15.24 17.86 8.63
N PHE A 46 -15.51 17.07 7.58
CA PHE A 46 -16.45 15.95 7.66
C PHE A 46 -15.72 14.61 7.74
N PHE A 47 -14.78 14.36 6.81
CA PHE A 47 -14.07 13.08 6.71
C PHE A 47 -12.64 13.27 6.21
N GLY A 48 -11.75 12.37 6.61
CA GLY A 48 -10.37 12.30 6.16
C GLY A 48 -10.02 10.89 5.70
N TYR A 49 -9.38 10.78 4.53
CA TYR A 49 -8.93 9.52 3.95
C TYR A 49 -7.42 9.57 3.75
N ASP A 50 -6.71 8.60 4.30
CA ASP A 50 -5.30 8.40 4.01
C ASP A 50 -5.18 7.48 2.78
N LEU A 51 -4.82 8.05 1.63
CA LEU A 51 -4.66 7.31 0.38
C LEU A 51 -3.18 6.96 0.21
N ASP A 52 -2.87 5.66 0.16
CA ASP A 52 -1.53 5.14 -0.09
C ASP A 52 -1.50 4.37 -1.41
N VAL A 53 -0.79 4.94 -2.39
CA VAL A 53 -0.63 4.37 -3.74
C VAL A 53 0.83 4.01 -3.91
N GLN A 54 1.08 2.72 -4.09
CA GLN A 54 2.43 2.21 -4.31
C GLN A 54 2.43 1.23 -5.47
N GLU A 55 3.37 1.41 -6.38
CA GLU A 55 3.57 0.48 -7.48
C GLU A 55 4.40 -0.72 -7.01
N ALA A 56 4.00 -1.91 -7.45
CA ALA A 56 4.75 -3.14 -7.22
C ALA A 56 5.92 -3.20 -8.21
N GLN A 57 7.12 -2.87 -7.75
CA GLN A 57 8.32 -2.88 -8.60
C GLN A 57 9.04 -4.23 -8.56
N THR A 58 8.82 -5.05 -7.53
CA THR A 58 9.54 -6.31 -7.36
C THR A 58 8.66 -7.37 -6.72
N VAL A 59 8.58 -8.53 -7.38
CA VAL A 59 8.00 -9.76 -6.83
C VAL A 59 9.17 -10.62 -6.33
N THR A 60 9.17 -10.95 -5.05
CA THR A 60 10.20 -11.81 -4.44
C THR A 60 9.59 -13.17 -4.14
N LEU A 61 9.96 -14.18 -4.91
CA LEU A 61 9.61 -15.56 -4.60
C LEU A 61 10.54 -16.05 -3.49
N THR A 62 9.99 -16.30 -2.30
CA THR A 62 10.77 -16.85 -1.19
C THR A 62 10.59 -18.37 -1.18
N GLN A 63 11.42 -19.08 -1.96
CA GLN A 63 11.51 -20.53 -1.84
C GLN A 63 12.21 -20.90 -0.53
N ARG A 64 11.64 -21.88 0.18
CA ARG A 64 11.91 -22.24 1.58
C ARG A 64 13.31 -22.86 1.83
N SER A 65 14.32 -22.58 1.02
CA SER A 65 15.69 -23.10 1.19
C SER A 65 16.68 -22.11 1.79
N SER A 66 16.27 -20.90 2.11
CA SER A 66 17.08 -20.02 2.94
C SER A 66 16.18 -19.28 3.92
N GLU A 67 16.46 -19.45 5.20
CA GLU A 67 16.36 -18.35 6.14
C GLU A 67 17.30 -17.25 5.61
N GLU A 68 16.89 -16.58 4.54
CA GLU A 68 17.55 -15.40 4.06
C GLU A 68 17.22 -14.35 5.10
N ARG A 69 18.04 -14.36 6.16
CA ARG A 69 18.22 -13.28 7.10
C ARG A 69 18.12 -12.05 6.23
N VAL A 70 16.98 -11.36 6.31
CA VAL A 70 16.79 -10.06 5.69
C VAL A 70 17.95 -9.28 6.27
N LYS A 71 19.04 -9.20 5.50
CA LYS A 71 20.23 -8.48 5.90
C LYS A 71 19.67 -7.09 5.96
N ARG A 72 19.37 -6.65 7.19
CA ARG A 72 19.13 -5.26 7.52
C ARG A 72 20.44 -4.60 7.12
N ARG A 73 20.61 -4.31 5.83
CA ARG A 73 21.70 -3.52 5.29
C ARG A 73 21.41 -2.12 5.80
N ARG A 74 21.77 -1.91 7.08
CA ARG A 74 21.92 -0.61 7.71
C ARG A 74 23.11 0.02 7.02
N HIS A 75 22.92 0.45 5.78
CA HIS A 75 23.84 1.40 5.17
C HIS A 75 23.67 2.70 5.94
N LYS A 76 24.65 2.98 6.79
CA LYS A 76 24.82 4.25 7.52
C LYS A 76 25.20 5.35 6.50
N SER A 77 24.30 5.72 5.61
CA SER A 77 24.47 6.89 4.73
C SER A 77 23.41 7.93 5.08
N LYS A 78 23.78 8.91 5.92
CA LYS A 78 22.90 10.02 6.37
C LYS A 78 21.50 9.60 6.90
N ALA A 79 21.37 8.32 7.28
CA ALA A 79 20.14 7.59 7.60
C ALA A 79 19.52 7.93 8.97
N TYR A 80 19.88 9.07 9.57
CA TYR A 80 19.34 9.49 10.86
C TYR A 80 18.01 10.24 10.75
N LEU A 81 17.76 10.89 9.59
CA LEU A 81 16.55 11.70 9.43
C LEU A 81 15.36 10.87 8.93
N TYR A 82 15.58 9.91 8.03
CA TYR A 82 14.52 9.12 7.38
C TYR A 82 14.85 7.63 7.44
N GLN A 83 13.96 6.85 8.04
CA GLN A 83 14.07 5.40 8.15
C GLN A 83 13.04 4.74 7.24
N VAL A 84 13.50 4.08 6.17
CA VAL A 84 12.65 3.26 5.29
C VAL A 84 12.39 1.88 5.90
N PHE A 85 11.16 1.41 5.84
CA PHE A 85 10.77 0.05 6.21
C PHE A 85 9.61 -0.44 5.33
N THR A 86 9.44 -1.76 5.27
CA THR A 86 8.29 -2.38 4.62
C THR A 86 7.35 -2.92 5.70
N SER A 87 6.08 -2.52 5.67
CA SER A 87 5.04 -3.10 6.51
C SER A 87 4.32 -4.18 5.72
N PHE A 88 4.44 -5.43 6.15
CA PHE A 88 3.79 -6.56 5.51
C PHE A 88 2.44 -6.85 6.15
N GLN A 89 1.46 -7.11 5.29
CA GLN A 89 0.22 -7.74 5.74
C GLN A 89 0.47 -9.19 6.19
N PRO A 90 -0.48 -9.77 6.95
CA PRO A 90 -0.47 -11.20 7.22
C PRO A 90 -0.41 -12.02 5.93
N TRP A 91 0.13 -13.24 6.04
CA TRP A 91 0.07 -14.21 4.95
C TRP A 91 -1.40 -14.56 4.64
N SER A 92 -1.71 -14.70 3.36
CA SER A 92 -2.98 -15.28 2.92
C SER A 92 -3.15 -16.69 3.49
N VAL A 93 -4.38 -17.20 3.45
CA VAL A 93 -4.59 -18.65 3.57
C VAL A 93 -3.85 -19.38 2.44
N CYS A 94 -3.56 -20.66 2.65
CA CYS A 94 -2.97 -21.51 1.61
C CYS A 94 -3.98 -21.61 0.46
N ASP A 95 -3.54 -21.39 -0.77
CA ASP A 95 -4.41 -21.40 -1.95
C ASP A 95 -4.97 -22.81 -2.27
N ARG A 96 -4.32 -23.86 -1.76
CA ARG A 96 -4.67 -25.27 -1.96
C ARG A 96 -4.55 -26.05 -0.66
N CYS A 97 -5.31 -27.13 -0.55
CA CYS A 97 -5.21 -28.12 0.52
C CYS A 97 -5.01 -29.52 -0.07
N GLY A 98 -4.44 -30.45 0.71
CA GLY A 98 -4.17 -31.83 0.29
C GLY A 98 -3.01 -31.99 -0.70
N VAL A 99 -2.60 -30.91 -1.35
CA VAL A 99 -1.47 -30.82 -2.28
C VAL A 99 -0.59 -29.60 -1.92
N PRO A 100 0.66 -29.52 -2.41
CA PRO A 100 1.47 -28.31 -2.28
C PRO A 100 0.74 -27.09 -2.85
N GLY A 101 0.71 -26.03 -2.06
CA GLY A 101 0.13 -24.73 -2.40
C GLY A 101 1.06 -23.58 -2.07
N GLU A 102 0.54 -22.36 -2.18
CA GLU A 102 1.24 -21.11 -1.95
C GLU A 102 0.44 -20.19 -1.01
N GLN A 103 1.18 -19.43 -0.21
CA GLN A 103 0.67 -18.27 0.51
C GLN A 103 1.34 -17.03 -0.06
N VAL A 104 0.59 -15.94 -0.15
CA VAL A 104 1.08 -14.64 -0.60
C VAL A 104 0.92 -13.61 0.50
N ARG A 105 1.81 -12.62 0.52
CA ARG A 105 1.61 -11.41 1.31
C ARG A 105 2.12 -10.19 0.58
N VAL A 106 1.43 -9.08 0.79
CA VAL A 106 1.81 -7.78 0.24
C VAL A 106 2.49 -6.96 1.34
N GLY A 107 3.60 -6.31 0.96
CA GLY A 107 4.31 -5.36 1.79
C GLY A 107 4.33 -3.98 1.16
N LEU A 108 3.97 -2.95 1.93
CA LEU A 108 3.98 -1.56 1.50
C LEU A 108 5.19 -0.82 2.11
N CYS A 109 5.78 0.10 1.35
CA CYS A 109 6.96 0.87 1.73
C CYS A 109 6.57 2.14 2.48
N TYR A 110 7.19 2.34 3.64
CA TYR A 110 7.01 3.52 4.47
C TYR A 110 8.33 4.15 4.85
N VAL A 111 8.31 5.46 5.04
CA VAL A 111 9.37 6.24 5.65
C VAL A 111 8.91 6.76 6.98
N ARG A 112 9.69 6.50 8.03
CA ARG A 112 9.54 7.12 9.34
C ARG A 112 10.52 8.27 9.52
N SER A 113 10.02 9.44 9.91
CA SER A 113 10.84 10.60 10.23
C SER A 113 10.09 11.62 11.10
N ARG A 114 10.83 12.30 11.98
CA ARG A 114 10.32 13.43 12.76
C ARG A 114 10.13 14.70 11.91
N PHE A 115 10.71 14.74 10.71
CA PHE A 115 10.69 15.89 9.80
C PHE A 115 9.58 15.80 8.76
N LEU A 116 8.77 14.74 8.76
CA LEU A 116 7.57 14.67 7.92
C LEU A 116 6.60 15.77 8.36
N HIS A 117 6.14 16.55 7.39
CA HIS A 117 5.09 17.55 7.62
C HIS A 117 3.83 16.85 8.14
N VAL A 118 3.14 17.48 9.10
CA VAL A 118 1.98 16.87 9.80
C VAL A 118 0.92 16.35 8.83
N ARG A 119 0.69 17.06 7.72
CA ARG A 119 -0.26 16.68 6.66
C ARG A 119 -0.01 15.32 5.99
N TYR A 120 1.18 14.76 6.13
CA TYR A 120 1.56 13.48 5.52
C TYR A 120 1.82 12.38 6.56
N ARG A 121 1.65 12.68 7.84
CA ARG A 121 1.77 11.69 8.90
C ARG A 121 0.48 10.90 8.94
N GLN A 122 0.58 9.58 8.86
CA GLN A 122 -0.59 8.72 9.05
C GLN A 122 -1.11 8.88 10.49
N PRO A 123 -2.43 8.79 10.72
CA PRO A 123 -2.98 8.71 12.07
C PRO A 123 -2.26 7.60 12.85
N ASN A 124 -1.73 7.93 14.03
CA ASN A 124 -0.99 7.02 14.93
C ASN A 124 0.43 6.61 14.49
N GLN A 125 0.99 7.14 13.40
CA GLN A 125 2.38 6.86 13.01
C GLN A 125 3.11 8.11 12.51
N THR A 126 4.40 8.24 12.87
CA THR A 126 5.31 9.22 12.26
C THR A 126 5.84 8.70 10.92
N ALA A 127 4.97 8.06 10.15
CA ALA A 127 5.28 7.43 8.88
C ALA A 127 4.49 8.07 7.74
N ALA A 128 5.07 8.03 6.55
CA ALA A 128 4.44 8.40 5.29
C ALA A 128 4.79 7.35 4.23
N SER A 129 3.94 7.17 3.24
CA SER A 129 4.23 6.32 2.09
C SER A 129 5.50 6.76 1.36
N CYS A 130 6.33 5.81 0.93
CA CYS A 130 7.57 6.08 0.20
C CYS A 130 7.37 6.81 -1.14
N GLY A 131 6.20 6.66 -1.77
CA GLY A 131 5.85 7.33 -3.02
C GLY A 131 5.21 8.70 -2.85
N SER A 132 4.82 9.06 -1.62
CA SER A 132 4.10 10.31 -1.36
C SER A 132 4.98 11.55 -1.59
N GLY A 133 4.32 12.66 -1.93
CA GLY A 133 4.96 13.98 -2.02
C GLY A 133 5.49 14.53 -0.68
N ALA A 134 5.41 13.75 0.41
CA ALA A 134 5.95 14.09 1.72
C ALA A 134 7.48 14.06 1.79
N LEU A 135 8.11 13.36 0.85
CA LEU A 135 9.55 13.13 0.84
C LEU A 135 10.24 14.10 -0.12
N PRO A 136 11.40 14.67 0.25
CA PRO A 136 12.19 15.46 -0.68
C PRO A 136 12.49 14.67 -1.97
N ARG A 137 12.39 15.30 -3.14
CA ARG A 137 12.65 14.63 -4.44
C ARG A 137 14.02 13.93 -4.49
N ALA A 138 15.05 14.54 -3.88
CA ALA A 138 16.38 13.95 -3.79
C ALA A 138 16.40 12.63 -3.00
N PHE A 139 15.50 12.47 -2.03
CA PHE A 139 15.35 11.22 -1.29
C PHE A 139 14.65 10.15 -2.14
N GLN A 140 13.60 10.53 -2.89
CA GLN A 140 12.88 9.64 -3.79
C GLN A 140 13.80 9.08 -4.89
N THR A 141 14.63 9.91 -5.52
CA THR A 141 15.57 9.48 -6.57
C THR A 141 16.63 8.52 -6.01
N GLN A 142 17.19 8.82 -4.85
CA GLN A 142 18.21 8.01 -4.19
C GLN A 142 17.69 6.63 -3.73
N MET A 143 16.40 6.52 -3.42
CA MET A 143 15.79 5.29 -2.91
C MET A 143 14.84 4.61 -3.89
N SER A 144 14.79 5.07 -5.15
CA SER A 144 13.96 4.51 -6.22
C SER A 144 13.98 2.98 -6.31
N SER A 145 15.14 2.32 -6.15
CA SER A 145 15.28 0.85 -6.14
C SER A 145 14.80 0.15 -4.86
N ARG A 146 14.44 0.91 -3.82
CA ARG A 146 14.04 0.44 -2.48
C ARG A 146 12.62 0.86 -2.12
N THR A 147 12.01 1.72 -2.91
CA THR A 147 10.69 2.30 -2.71
C THR A 147 9.68 1.63 -3.63
N GLY A 148 8.70 0.95 -3.06
CA GLY A 148 7.63 0.30 -3.81
C GLY A 148 6.96 -0.81 -3.01
N ALA A 149 5.80 -1.24 -3.50
CA ALA A 149 5.14 -2.42 -2.96
C ALA A 149 5.97 -3.67 -3.28
N ARG A 150 5.96 -4.62 -2.35
CA ARG A 150 6.62 -5.92 -2.45
C ARG A 150 5.58 -7.01 -2.38
N LEU A 151 5.71 -8.01 -3.23
CA LEU A 151 4.94 -9.24 -3.15
C LEU A 151 5.88 -10.37 -2.72
N GLU A 152 5.53 -11.06 -1.65
CA GLU A 152 6.23 -12.26 -1.22
C GLU A 152 5.31 -13.47 -1.36
N ILE A 153 5.91 -14.58 -1.79
CA ILE A 153 5.24 -15.85 -2.03
C ILE A 153 6.07 -16.93 -1.34
N LYS A 154 5.40 -17.82 -0.59
CA LYS A 154 6.03 -19.00 0.02
C LYS A 154 5.15 -20.23 -0.19
N SER A 155 5.77 -21.39 -0.23
CA SER A 155 5.04 -22.66 -0.29
C SER A 155 4.38 -23.00 1.05
N CYS A 156 3.23 -23.66 0.98
CA CYS A 156 2.47 -24.21 2.11
C CYS A 156 1.96 -25.61 1.78
N GLN A 157 1.63 -26.37 2.81
CA GLN A 157 0.92 -27.63 2.68
C GLN A 157 0.01 -27.79 3.89
N VAL A 158 -1.29 -27.87 3.64
CA VAL A 158 -2.33 -27.94 4.65
C VAL A 158 -3.30 -29.07 4.31
N THR A 159 -3.88 -29.69 5.33
CA THR A 159 -4.92 -30.72 5.16
C THR A 159 -6.24 -30.06 4.73
N CYS A 160 -7.01 -30.73 3.87
CA CYS A 160 -8.33 -30.23 3.52
C CYS A 160 -9.30 -30.34 4.71
N PRO A 161 -10.21 -29.36 4.88
CA PRO A 161 -11.29 -29.48 5.86
C PRO A 161 -12.08 -30.76 5.60
N THR A 162 -12.31 -31.55 6.65
CA THR A 162 -13.07 -32.80 6.57
C THR A 162 -14.58 -32.56 6.55
N ASP A 163 -15.02 -31.39 7.04
CA ASP A 163 -16.42 -31.04 7.15
C ASP A 163 -16.88 -30.25 5.92
N ALA A 164 -18.03 -30.66 5.36
CA ALA A 164 -18.72 -29.87 4.35
C ALA A 164 -18.97 -28.46 4.90
N PRO A 165 -18.74 -27.39 4.10
CA PRO A 165 -19.06 -26.04 4.55
C PRO A 165 -20.52 -25.99 5.00
N PRO A 166 -20.84 -25.35 6.13
CA PRO A 166 -22.22 -25.21 6.57
C PRO A 166 -23.02 -24.59 5.42
N PRO A 167 -24.23 -25.10 5.13
CA PRO A 167 -25.04 -24.57 4.04
C PRO A 167 -25.18 -23.07 4.24
N SER A 168 -24.78 -22.30 3.23
CA SER A 168 -24.94 -20.86 3.21
C SER A 168 -26.42 -20.57 3.45
N GLN A 169 -26.76 -20.06 4.63
CA GLN A 169 -28.08 -19.51 4.86
C GLN A 169 -28.21 -18.28 3.98
N LEU A 170 -28.66 -18.49 2.73
CA LEU A 170 -29.41 -17.50 1.99
C LEU A 170 -30.62 -17.17 2.84
N THR A 171 -30.45 -16.19 3.73
CA THR A 171 -31.56 -15.54 4.41
C THR A 171 -32.34 -14.86 3.30
N ALA A 172 -33.38 -15.53 2.81
CA ALA A 172 -34.38 -14.94 1.96
C ALA A 172 -34.95 -13.74 2.72
N LEU A 173 -34.63 -12.53 2.24
CA LEU A 173 -35.33 -11.32 2.60
C LEU A 173 -36.81 -11.53 2.26
N LYS A 174 -37.64 -11.59 3.30
CA LYS A 174 -39.09 -11.44 3.22
C LYS A 174 -39.45 -9.99 3.52
#